data_AF-A0A1B3ZED8-F1
#
_entry.id   AF-A0A1B3ZED8-F1
#
_cell.length_a   1.000
_cell.length_b   1.000
_cell.length_c   1.000
_cell.angle_alpha   90.00
_cell.angle_beta   90.00
_cell.angle_gamma   90.00
#
_symmetry.space_group_name_H-M   'P 1'
#
loop_
_entity.id
_entity.type
_entity.pdbx_description
1 polymer ?
#
loop_
_entity_poly.entity_id
_entity_poly.type
_entity_poly.pdbx_seq_one_letter_code
_entity_poly.pdbx_strand_id
1 'polypeptide(L)'
;MPTFTIESTYRLPVFRHRIYEAPTAENACQLAIGDDDWQSQKQDHESAGPTYLTGIWPGIDTAYEVAALPVPPRFAEGERLRDTGAGDLPATVPKMEPVMPRCRHCGSGQISCDANACWDEETQAWVLLATYDSQTCERCGADSNHLVDWVPLAGPGSIYAFLWDVIEALEAPKLIGDAAFKAFCREHQNDLTAEQAAATWRNRAPG
;
A
#
# COMPACT_ATOMS: atom_id res chain seq x y z
N MET A 1 12.53 -0.77 20.92
CA MET A 1 11.40 -1.72 20.83
C MET A 1 11.90 -2.96 20.08
N PRO A 2 11.40 -4.18 20.37
CA PRO A 2 11.75 -5.36 19.58
C PRO A 2 11.14 -5.25 18.16
N THR A 3 11.84 -5.79 17.18
CA THR A 3 11.42 -5.82 15.76
C THR A 3 11.23 -7.25 15.32
N PHE A 4 10.30 -7.47 14.40
CA PHE A 4 9.98 -8.79 13.86
C PHE A 4 9.78 -8.71 12.35
N THR A 5 10.19 -9.78 11.66
CA THR A 5 9.83 -10.03 10.26
C THR A 5 8.61 -10.94 10.25
N ILE A 6 7.56 -10.60 9.49
CA ILE A 6 6.29 -11.34 9.48
C ILE A 6 5.95 -11.72 8.05
N GLU A 7 5.64 -12.99 7.83
CA GLU A 7 5.11 -13.48 6.56
C GLU A 7 3.59 -13.64 6.65
N SER A 8 2.90 -12.89 5.78
CA SER A 8 1.44 -12.92 5.63
C SER A 8 1.09 -13.62 4.33
N THR A 9 0.15 -14.57 4.39
CA THR A 9 -0.30 -15.39 3.28
C THR A 9 -1.84 -15.34 3.21
N TYR A 10 -2.39 -15.50 2.01
CA TYR A 10 -3.83 -15.73 1.81
C TYR A 10 -4.02 -16.78 0.72
N ARG A 11 -5.16 -17.47 0.73
CA ARG A 11 -5.49 -18.45 -0.32
C ARG A 11 -6.01 -17.71 -1.55
N LEU A 12 -5.35 -17.89 -2.68
CA LEU A 12 -5.80 -17.36 -3.97
C LEU A 12 -6.33 -18.52 -4.83
N PRO A 13 -7.65 -18.63 -5.06
CA PRO A 13 -8.18 -19.64 -5.95
C PRO A 13 -7.62 -19.49 -7.37
N VAL A 14 -7.27 -20.62 -7.96
CA VAL A 14 -6.82 -20.70 -9.35
C VAL A 14 -7.83 -21.56 -10.10
N PHE A 15 -8.35 -21.04 -11.21
CA PHE A 15 -9.36 -21.71 -12.03
C PHE A 15 -8.97 -21.72 -13.50
N ARG A 16 -9.60 -22.58 -14.28
CA ARG A 16 -9.47 -22.62 -15.73
C ARG A 16 -10.83 -22.90 -16.36
N HIS A 17 -11.05 -22.40 -17.57
CA HIS A 17 -12.20 -22.76 -18.38
C HIS A 17 -11.74 -23.68 -19.51
N ARG A 18 -12.36 -24.86 -19.60
CA ARG A 18 -12.11 -25.87 -20.63
C ARG A 18 -13.43 -26.46 -21.09
N ILE A 19 -13.46 -26.88 -22.34
CA ILE A 19 -14.62 -27.52 -22.94
C ILE A 19 -14.31 -29.02 -23.03
N TYR A 20 -15.21 -29.85 -22.50
CA TYR A 20 -15.11 -31.30 -22.55
C TYR A 20 -16.35 -31.86 -23.24
N GLU A 21 -16.15 -32.62 -24.31
CA GLU A 21 -17.23 -33.34 -24.98
C GLU A 21 -17.44 -34.68 -24.25
N ALA A 22 -18.63 -34.86 -23.68
CA ALA A 22 -18.99 -36.10 -22.99
C ALA A 22 -20.50 -36.39 -23.08
N PRO A 23 -20.94 -37.65 -22.92
CA PRO A 23 -22.35 -38.02 -23.00
C PRO A 23 -23.24 -37.43 -21.88
N THR A 24 -22.64 -37.05 -20.74
CA THR A 24 -23.34 -36.46 -19.58
C THR A 24 -22.45 -35.41 -18.91
N ALA A 25 -23.06 -34.54 -18.09
CA ALA A 25 -22.34 -33.57 -17.29
C ALA A 25 -21.38 -34.26 -16.30
N GLU A 26 -21.79 -35.36 -15.68
CA GLU A 26 -20.94 -36.14 -14.76
C GLU A 26 -19.70 -36.68 -15.47
N ASN A 27 -19.84 -37.20 -16.70
CA ASN A 27 -18.71 -37.67 -17.48
C ASN A 27 -17.77 -36.51 -17.86
N ALA A 28 -18.30 -35.32 -18.20
CA ALA A 28 -17.49 -34.13 -18.44
C ALA A 28 -16.74 -33.67 -17.17
N CYS A 29 -17.39 -33.71 -16.00
CA CYS A 29 -16.75 -33.39 -14.72
C CYS A 29 -15.63 -34.39 -14.37
N GLN A 30 -15.83 -35.68 -14.63
CA GLN A 30 -14.78 -36.69 -14.44
C GLN A 30 -13.57 -36.43 -15.33
N LEU A 31 -13.80 -36.07 -16.61
CA LEU A 31 -12.72 -35.63 -17.50
C LEU A 31 -12.02 -34.38 -16.97
N ALA A 32 -12.77 -33.39 -16.49
CA ALA A 32 -12.22 -32.13 -15.97
C ALA A 32 -11.37 -32.30 -14.70
N ILE A 33 -11.73 -33.24 -13.81
CA ILE A 33 -10.95 -33.59 -12.61
C ILE A 33 -9.70 -34.40 -12.97
N GLY A 34 -9.77 -35.24 -14.00
CA GLY A 34 -8.64 -36.03 -14.48
C GLY A 34 -7.64 -35.27 -15.37
N ASP A 35 -8.06 -34.15 -15.96
CA ASP A 35 -7.19 -33.27 -16.76
C ASP A 35 -6.20 -32.54 -15.81
N ASP A 36 -4.89 -32.77 -16.00
CA ASP A 36 -3.80 -32.14 -15.24
C ASP A 36 -3.16 -30.93 -15.96
N ASP A 37 -3.67 -30.56 -17.14
CA ASP A 37 -3.15 -29.48 -17.97
C ASP A 37 -3.71 -28.10 -17.57
N TRP A 38 -3.05 -27.48 -16.59
CA TRP A 38 -3.42 -26.14 -16.09
C TRP A 38 -2.98 -24.96 -16.98
N GLN A 39 -2.65 -25.20 -18.26
CA GLN A 39 -2.41 -24.10 -19.20
C GLN A 39 -3.65 -23.19 -19.31
N SER A 40 -3.41 -21.88 -19.41
CA SER A 40 -4.44 -20.83 -19.42
C SER A 40 -5.25 -20.71 -18.12
N GLN A 41 -4.69 -21.16 -16.99
CA GLN A 41 -5.26 -20.88 -15.68
C GLN A 41 -5.33 -19.38 -15.40
N LYS A 42 -6.28 -19.00 -14.55
CA LYS A 42 -6.53 -17.64 -14.08
C LYS A 42 -6.61 -17.65 -12.55
N GLN A 43 -6.25 -16.53 -11.95
CA GLN A 43 -6.38 -16.31 -10.51
C GLN A 43 -7.69 -15.57 -10.24
N ASP A 44 -8.38 -15.95 -9.18
CA ASP A 44 -9.58 -15.28 -8.69
C ASP A 44 -9.24 -14.49 -7.42
N HIS A 45 -8.98 -13.20 -7.59
CA HIS A 45 -8.66 -12.31 -6.47
C HIS A 45 -9.92 -11.91 -5.68
N GLU A 46 -11.11 -12.01 -6.25
CA GLU A 46 -12.36 -11.62 -5.60
C GLU A 46 -12.80 -12.66 -4.56
N SER A 47 -12.58 -13.95 -4.88
CA SER A 47 -12.85 -15.06 -3.96
C SER A 47 -11.65 -15.44 -3.10
N ALA A 48 -10.64 -14.57 -2.99
CA ALA A 48 -9.48 -14.81 -2.16
C ALA A 48 -9.88 -15.03 -0.69
N GLY A 49 -9.24 -16.01 -0.05
CA GLY A 49 -9.44 -16.28 1.37
C GLY A 49 -8.90 -15.15 2.26
N PRO A 50 -9.25 -15.14 3.56
CA PRO A 50 -8.71 -14.16 4.49
C PRO A 50 -7.19 -14.31 4.64
N THR A 51 -6.51 -13.19 4.92
CA THR A 51 -5.09 -13.18 5.26
C THR A 51 -4.82 -13.86 6.60
N TYR A 52 -3.81 -14.71 6.65
CA TYR A 52 -3.28 -15.38 7.83
C TYR A 52 -1.75 -15.29 7.82
N LEU A 53 -1.11 -15.63 8.93
CA LEU A 53 0.34 -15.61 9.07
C LEU A 53 0.90 -17.02 8.92
N THR A 54 1.95 -17.16 8.12
CA THR A 54 2.67 -18.42 7.92
C THR A 54 4.05 -18.42 8.56
N GLY A 55 4.59 -17.25 8.89
CA GLY A 55 5.89 -17.13 9.53
C GLY A 55 6.08 -15.86 10.34
N ILE A 56 6.92 -15.97 11.37
CA ILE A 56 7.37 -14.86 12.21
C ILE A 56 8.82 -15.11 12.63
N TRP A 57 9.68 -14.10 12.53
CA TRP A 57 11.09 -14.17 12.89
C TRP A 57 11.53 -12.95 13.70
N PRO A 58 12.50 -13.08 14.63
CA PRO A 58 13.02 -11.96 15.39
C PRO A 58 14.01 -11.13 14.56
N GLY A 59 13.84 -9.81 14.56
CA GLY A 59 14.72 -8.88 13.85
C GLY A 59 14.17 -8.44 12.49
N ILE A 60 14.96 -7.63 11.81
CA ILE A 60 14.66 -7.06 10.49
C ILE A 60 15.23 -8.00 9.43
N ASP A 61 14.43 -8.34 8.43
CA ASP A 61 14.81 -9.17 7.27
C ASP A 61 15.44 -10.52 7.64
N THR A 62 14.84 -11.19 8.63
CA THR A 62 15.36 -12.46 9.17
C THR A 62 14.55 -13.68 8.72
N ALA A 63 13.59 -13.49 7.82
CA ALA A 63 12.82 -14.60 7.25
C ALA A 63 13.76 -15.63 6.63
N TYR A 64 13.61 -16.89 7.01
CA TYR A 64 14.42 -18.04 6.54
C TYR A 64 15.91 -18.04 6.94
N GLU A 65 16.47 -16.91 7.37
CA GLU A 65 17.84 -16.80 7.87
C GLU A 65 17.99 -17.29 9.32
N VAL A 66 16.91 -17.21 10.11
CA VAL A 66 16.88 -17.70 11.49
C VAL A 66 15.68 -18.62 11.72
N ALA A 67 15.67 -19.30 12.86
CA ALA A 67 14.54 -20.12 13.26
C ALA A 67 13.28 -19.26 13.42
N ALA A 68 12.19 -19.69 12.77
CA ALA A 68 10.89 -19.06 12.93
C ALA A 68 10.39 -19.23 14.38
N LEU A 69 9.78 -18.18 14.91
CA LEU A 69 8.97 -18.24 16.12
C LEU A 69 7.63 -18.94 15.79
N PRO A 70 6.95 -19.53 16.77
CA PRO A 70 5.61 -20.07 16.55
C PRO A 70 4.62 -18.93 16.24
N VAL A 71 3.92 -19.05 15.11
CA VAL A 71 2.78 -18.17 14.79
C VAL A 71 1.69 -18.37 15.86
N PRO A 72 1.19 -17.30 16.52
CA PRO A 72 0.11 -17.45 17.48
C PRO A 72 -1.15 -18.00 16.80
N PRO A 73 -1.84 -19.01 17.36
CA PRO A 73 -2.91 -19.77 16.68
C PRO A 73 -4.03 -18.92 16.08
N ARG A 74 -4.43 -17.83 16.75
CA ARG A 74 -5.45 -16.88 16.29
C ARG A 74 -5.12 -16.16 14.97
N PHE A 75 -3.88 -16.28 14.50
CA PHE A 75 -3.41 -15.70 13.25
C PHE A 75 -3.03 -16.79 12.22
N ALA A 76 -3.08 -18.07 12.57
CA ALA A 76 -2.73 -19.17 11.68
C ALA A 76 -3.89 -19.52 10.73
N GLU A 77 -3.58 -20.28 9.67
CA GLU A 77 -4.58 -20.72 8.69
C GLU A 77 -5.67 -21.60 9.32
N GLY A 78 -6.95 -21.33 9.02
CA GLY A 78 -8.07 -22.19 9.40
C GLY A 78 -8.77 -21.84 10.72
N GLU A 79 -8.23 -20.92 11.52
CA GLU A 79 -9.02 -20.29 12.58
C GLU A 79 -9.91 -19.21 11.96
N ARG A 80 -11.17 -19.57 11.66
CA ARG A 80 -12.22 -18.55 11.57
C ARG A 80 -12.13 -17.74 12.87
N LEU A 81 -11.92 -16.43 12.78
CA LEU A 81 -12.42 -15.52 13.81
C LEU A 81 -13.83 -16.00 14.11
N ARG A 82 -14.03 -16.65 15.26
CA ARG A 82 -15.36 -17.09 15.64
C ARG A 82 -16.17 -15.82 15.65
N ASP A 83 -17.19 -15.82 14.81
CA ASP A 83 -18.24 -14.83 14.78
C ASP A 83 -18.82 -14.78 16.20
N THR A 84 -18.25 -13.92 17.05
CA THR A 84 -18.92 -13.44 18.24
C THR A 84 -20.07 -12.63 17.68
N GLY A 85 -21.24 -13.26 17.70
CA GLY A 85 -22.35 -12.94 16.82
C GLY A 85 -22.72 -11.47 16.77
N ALA A 86 -23.51 -11.15 15.74
CA ALA A 86 -24.25 -9.92 15.55
C ALA A 86 -24.82 -9.36 16.87
N GLY A 87 -24.00 -8.57 17.53
CA GLY A 87 -24.34 -7.67 18.61
C GLY A 87 -23.70 -6.37 18.20
N ASP A 88 -24.54 -5.35 17.99
CA ASP A 88 -24.19 -3.99 17.58
C ASP A 88 -22.75 -3.62 17.94
N LEU A 89 -21.85 -3.82 16.98
CA LEU A 89 -20.55 -3.17 17.03
C LEU A 89 -20.87 -1.68 16.83
N PRO A 90 -20.43 -0.77 17.73
CA PRO A 90 -20.48 0.64 17.37
C PRO A 90 -19.71 0.77 16.06
N ALA A 91 -20.42 1.20 15.02
CA ALA A 91 -19.90 1.47 13.69
C ALA A 91 -18.96 2.67 13.76
N THR A 92 -17.80 2.44 14.34
CA THR A 92 -16.63 3.30 14.21
C THR A 92 -15.49 2.35 13.87
N VAL A 93 -15.49 1.88 12.62
CA VAL A 93 -14.24 1.56 11.94
C VAL A 93 -13.31 2.74 12.22
N PRO A 94 -12.10 2.55 12.78
CA PRO A 94 -11.18 3.65 12.96
C PRO A 94 -11.04 4.33 11.62
N LYS A 95 -11.50 5.59 11.53
CA LYS A 95 -11.37 6.37 10.32
C LYS A 95 -9.87 6.54 10.11
N MET A 96 -9.29 5.75 9.21
CA MET A 96 -7.90 5.95 8.80
C MET A 96 -7.77 7.41 8.41
N GLU A 97 -6.85 8.11 9.08
CA GLU A 97 -6.58 9.49 8.75
C GLU A 97 -6.17 9.55 7.28
N PRO A 98 -6.73 10.47 6.47
CA PRO A 98 -6.35 10.60 5.08
C PRO A 98 -4.83 10.83 4.98
N VAL A 99 -4.18 10.12 4.04
CA VAL A 99 -2.74 10.22 3.77
C VAL A 99 -2.48 10.64 2.34
N MET A 100 -1.25 11.11 2.06
CA MET A 100 -0.75 11.38 0.72
C MET A 100 0.68 10.85 0.54
N PRO A 101 1.09 10.48 -0.69
CA PRO A 101 2.43 10.00 -0.95
C PRO A 101 3.44 11.17 -1.08
N ARG A 102 4.66 10.98 -0.58
CA ARG A 102 5.79 11.92 -0.75
C ARG A 102 7.06 11.18 -1.18
N CYS A 103 7.74 11.69 -2.19
CA CYS A 103 9.00 11.13 -2.68
C CYS A 103 10.10 11.22 -1.62
N ARG A 104 10.77 10.11 -1.33
CA ARG A 104 11.92 10.06 -0.40
C ARG A 104 13.15 10.84 -0.88
N HIS A 105 13.27 11.10 -2.18
CA HIS A 105 14.41 11.83 -2.75
C HIS A 105 14.20 13.34 -2.71
N CYS A 106 13.06 13.83 -3.21
CA CYS A 106 12.83 15.27 -3.40
C CYS A 106 11.66 15.84 -2.58
N GLY A 107 10.87 15.00 -1.90
CA GLY A 107 9.69 15.43 -1.14
C GLY A 107 8.46 15.76 -1.98
N SER A 108 8.50 15.58 -3.30
CA SER A 108 7.35 15.86 -4.16
C SER A 108 6.17 14.93 -3.89
N GLY A 109 4.95 15.48 -3.99
CA GLY A 109 3.71 14.71 -3.99
C GLY A 109 3.32 14.13 -5.36
N GLN A 110 4.08 14.44 -6.41
CA GLN A 110 3.81 13.99 -7.77
C GLN A 110 4.35 12.56 -7.95
N ILE A 111 3.55 11.59 -7.53
CA ILE A 111 3.86 10.17 -7.58
C ILE A 111 2.86 9.47 -8.49
N SER A 112 3.38 8.70 -9.44
CA SER A 112 2.63 7.72 -10.21
C SER A 112 2.99 6.31 -9.76
N CYS A 113 2.11 5.36 -10.05
CA CYS A 113 2.39 3.95 -9.91
C CYS A 113 1.73 3.20 -11.07
N ASP A 114 2.29 2.05 -11.42
CA ASP A 114 1.68 1.18 -12.40
C ASP A 114 0.37 0.62 -11.87
N ALA A 115 -0.62 0.47 -12.74
CA ALA A 115 -1.91 -0.04 -12.36
C ALA A 115 -2.55 -0.94 -13.41
N ASN A 116 -3.37 -1.87 -12.93
CA ASN A 116 -4.30 -2.60 -13.76
C ASN A 116 -5.66 -1.90 -13.72
N ALA A 117 -6.24 -1.65 -14.89
CA ALA A 117 -7.63 -1.28 -15.02
C ALA A 117 -8.38 -2.41 -15.74
N CYS A 118 -9.59 -2.71 -15.28
CA CYS A 118 -10.50 -3.65 -15.94
C CYS A 118 -11.73 -2.90 -16.48
N TRP A 119 -12.38 -3.50 -17.48
CA TRP A 119 -13.59 -2.93 -18.06
C TRP A 119 -14.79 -3.31 -17.19
N ASP A 120 -15.54 -2.31 -16.72
CA ASP A 120 -16.81 -2.48 -16.02
C ASP A 120 -17.96 -2.39 -17.04
N GLU A 121 -18.70 -3.49 -17.21
CA GLU A 121 -19.81 -3.57 -18.15
C GLU A 121 -21.06 -2.79 -17.70
N GLU A 122 -21.25 -2.60 -16.39
CA GLU A 122 -22.40 -1.87 -15.85
C GLU A 122 -22.18 -0.36 -15.99
N THR A 123 -21.01 0.12 -15.59
CA THR A 123 -20.67 1.54 -15.65
C THR A 123 -20.10 1.97 -17.01
N GLN A 124 -19.81 1.02 -17.90
CA GLN A 124 -19.22 1.22 -19.23
C GLN A 124 -17.95 2.07 -19.18
N ALA A 125 -17.10 1.76 -18.20
CA ALA A 125 -15.88 2.52 -17.91
C ALA A 125 -14.73 1.59 -17.53
N TRP A 126 -13.51 2.07 -17.75
CA TRP A 126 -12.33 1.45 -17.14
C TRP A 126 -12.31 1.78 -15.64
N VAL A 127 -12.26 0.76 -14.80
CA VAL A 127 -12.14 0.89 -13.35
C VAL A 127 -10.77 0.41 -12.89
N LEU A 128 -10.18 1.14 -11.95
CA LEU A 128 -8.89 0.78 -11.36
C LEU A 128 -9.06 -0.47 -10.49
N LEU A 129 -8.42 -1.57 -10.88
CA LEU A 129 -8.51 -2.84 -10.17
C LEU A 129 -7.44 -2.94 -9.07
N ALA A 130 -6.19 -2.65 -9.43
CA ALA A 130 -5.06 -2.74 -8.51
C ALA A 130 -3.91 -1.82 -8.95
N THR A 131 -3.07 -1.44 -7.99
CA THR A 131 -1.79 -0.77 -8.22
C THR A 131 -0.64 -1.73 -7.89
N TYR A 132 0.43 -1.69 -8.67
CA TYR A 132 1.61 -2.52 -8.49
C TYR A 132 2.69 -1.80 -7.66
N ASP A 133 3.79 -2.51 -7.39
CA ASP A 133 4.84 -2.10 -6.47
C ASP A 133 5.71 -0.96 -7.02
N SER A 134 5.93 -0.86 -8.34
CA SER A 134 6.71 0.25 -8.90
C SER A 134 6.01 1.60 -8.74
N GLN A 135 6.73 2.54 -8.12
CA GLN A 135 6.33 3.93 -7.93
C GLN A 135 7.35 4.82 -8.63
N THR A 136 6.88 5.80 -9.38
CA THR A 136 7.72 6.79 -10.06
C THR A 136 7.41 8.19 -9.54
N CYS A 137 8.45 8.97 -9.25
CA CYS A 137 8.32 10.38 -8.94
C CYS A 137 8.45 11.22 -10.22
N GLU A 138 7.35 11.83 -10.64
CA GLU A 138 7.27 12.63 -11.87
C GLU A 138 8.16 13.88 -11.85
N ARG A 139 8.53 14.35 -10.65
CA ARG A 139 9.39 15.52 -10.49
C ARG A 139 10.88 15.21 -10.66
N CYS A 140 11.37 14.13 -10.04
CA CYS A 140 12.81 13.82 -10.01
C CYS A 140 13.21 12.59 -10.83
N GLY A 141 12.23 11.86 -11.38
CA GLY A 141 12.45 10.65 -12.17
C GLY A 141 12.94 9.44 -11.37
N ALA A 142 12.98 9.52 -10.04
CA ALA A 142 13.28 8.36 -9.21
C ALA A 142 12.16 7.32 -9.32
N ASP A 143 12.54 6.06 -9.45
CA ASP A 143 11.66 4.89 -9.51
C ASP A 143 12.14 3.88 -8.45
N SER A 144 11.21 3.38 -7.64
CA SER A 144 11.48 2.28 -6.71
C SER A 144 10.18 1.70 -6.13
N ASN A 145 10.21 0.43 -5.76
CA ASN A 145 9.15 -0.22 -4.97
C ASN A 145 8.94 0.40 -3.57
N HIS A 146 9.90 1.19 -3.10
CA HIS A 146 9.88 1.84 -1.79
C HIS A 146 10.19 3.33 -1.90
N LEU A 147 9.71 3.98 -2.95
CA LEU A 147 9.97 5.39 -3.23
C LEU A 147 9.22 6.34 -2.27
N VAL A 148 8.05 5.90 -1.79
CA VAL A 148 7.08 6.76 -1.13
C VAL A 148 7.17 6.68 0.40
N ASP A 149 7.11 7.85 1.03
CA ASP A 149 6.68 8.01 2.42
C ASP A 149 5.20 8.44 2.46
N TRP A 150 4.39 7.69 3.20
CA TRP A 150 2.98 8.03 3.43
C TRP A 150 2.88 9.00 4.60
N VAL A 151 2.40 10.20 4.32
CA VAL A 151 2.32 11.28 5.31
C VAL A 151 0.87 11.73 5.46
N PRO A 152 0.47 12.33 6.60
CA PRO A 152 -0.88 12.87 6.75
C PRO A 152 -1.23 13.81 5.61
N LEU A 153 -2.44 13.66 5.07
CA LEU A 153 -2.95 14.50 3.99
C LEU A 153 -2.96 15.95 4.47
N ALA A 154 -2.13 16.77 3.83
CA ALA A 154 -2.14 18.19 4.05
C ALA A 154 -3.37 18.80 3.37
N GLY A 155 -4.32 19.30 4.16
CA GLY A 155 -5.44 20.06 3.62
C GLY A 155 -4.94 21.31 2.88
N PRO A 156 -5.56 21.70 1.75
CA PRO A 156 -5.21 22.94 1.04
C PRO A 156 -5.21 24.15 2.00
N GLY A 157 -4.17 24.98 1.92
CA GLY A 157 -4.01 26.15 2.79
C GLY A 157 -3.64 25.83 4.25
N SER A 158 -3.43 24.56 4.61
CA SER A 158 -2.91 24.21 5.93
C SER A 158 -1.40 24.47 6.03
N ILE A 159 -0.93 24.68 7.26
CA ILE A 159 0.50 24.73 7.55
C ILE A 159 1.26 23.52 7.02
N TYR A 160 0.63 22.35 7.05
CA TYR A 160 1.25 21.11 6.57
C TYR A 160 1.43 21.13 5.05
N ALA A 161 0.52 21.76 4.31
CA ALA A 161 0.61 21.91 2.87
C ALA A 161 1.78 22.82 2.53
N PHE A 162 1.79 24.02 3.13
CA PHE A 162 2.87 24.99 2.97
C PHE A 162 4.24 24.40 3.31
N LEU A 163 4.33 23.67 4.43
CA LEU A 163 5.57 23.01 4.85
C LEU A 163 6.09 22.05 3.78
N TRP A 164 5.22 21.20 3.22
CA TRP A 164 5.62 20.26 2.16
C TRP A 164 5.98 20.96 0.85
N ASP A 165 5.30 22.04 0.50
CA ASP A 165 5.65 22.83 -0.69
C ASP A 165 7.05 23.43 -0.55
N VAL A 166 7.40 23.92 0.64
CA VAL A 166 8.76 24.41 0.95
C VAL A 166 9.78 23.28 0.90
N ILE A 167 9.46 22.10 1.46
CA ILE A 167 10.32 20.90 1.39
C ILE A 167 10.60 20.50 -0.06
N GLU A 168 9.57 20.49 -0.89
CA GLU A 168 9.65 20.15 -2.31
C GLU A 168 10.51 21.17 -3.07
N ALA A 169 10.34 22.47 -2.79
CA ALA A 169 11.19 23.53 -3.34
C ALA A 169 12.66 23.46 -2.87
N LEU A 170 12.90 22.90 -1.68
CA LEU A 170 14.23 22.67 -1.12
C LEU A 170 14.87 21.35 -1.56
N GLU A 171 14.06 20.40 -2.06
CA GLU A 171 14.46 19.01 -2.32
C GLU A 171 15.05 18.32 -1.09
N ALA A 172 14.50 18.65 0.08
CA ALA A 172 15.04 18.24 1.37
C ALA A 172 13.99 17.53 2.24
N PRO A 173 13.50 16.33 1.84
CA PRO A 173 12.41 15.63 2.51
C PRO A 173 12.64 15.38 4.01
N LYS A 174 13.90 15.24 4.43
CA LYS A 174 14.28 15.04 5.84
C LYS A 174 13.92 16.22 6.75
N LEU A 175 13.68 17.42 6.21
CA LEU A 175 13.26 18.59 6.99
C LEU A 175 11.88 18.42 7.64
N ILE A 176 11.09 17.42 7.22
CA ILE A 176 9.84 17.08 7.90
C ILE A 176 10.06 16.69 9.37
N GLY A 177 11.27 16.28 9.76
CA GLY A 177 11.63 16.02 11.17
C GLY A 177 12.11 17.26 11.93
N ASP A 178 12.49 18.33 11.24
CA ASP A 178 13.20 19.46 11.82
C ASP A 178 12.26 20.44 12.54
N ALA A 179 12.52 20.66 13.83
CA ALA A 179 11.68 21.52 14.67
C ALA A 179 11.82 23.01 14.34
N ALA A 180 13.02 23.46 13.98
CA ALA A 180 13.30 24.84 13.61
C ALA A 180 12.66 25.17 12.25
N PHE A 181 12.71 24.23 11.31
CA PHE A 181 12.03 24.32 10.02
C PHE A 181 10.51 24.38 10.20
N LYS A 182 9.93 23.51 11.03
CA LYS A 182 8.51 23.56 11.37
C LYS A 182 8.08 24.89 11.98
N ALA A 183 8.91 25.46 12.86
CA ALA A 183 8.64 26.76 13.45
C ALA A 183 8.70 27.88 12.40
N PHE A 184 9.73 27.87 11.55
CA PHE A 184 9.85 28.79 10.43
C PHE A 184 8.65 28.74 9.48
N CYS A 185 8.21 27.55 9.06
CA CYS A 185 7.02 27.44 8.21
C CYS A 185 5.77 27.99 8.89
N ARG A 186 5.59 27.78 10.21
CA ARG A 186 4.45 28.31 10.97
C ARG A 186 4.40 29.83 10.99
N GLU A 187 5.56 30.46 11.11
CA GLU A 187 5.71 31.92 11.15
C GLU A 187 5.42 32.54 9.78
N HIS A 188 5.79 31.88 8.69
CA HIS A 188 5.80 32.49 7.36
C HIS A 188 4.70 32.01 6.39
N GLN A 189 3.87 31.04 6.77
CA GLN A 189 2.83 30.45 5.89
C GLN A 189 1.83 31.46 5.29
N ASN A 190 1.63 32.61 5.93
CA ASN A 190 0.69 33.63 5.48
C ASN A 190 1.36 34.76 4.68
N ASP A 191 2.70 34.83 4.72
CA ASP A 191 3.45 36.00 4.24
C ASP A 191 4.34 35.66 3.04
N LEU A 192 4.75 34.40 2.88
CA LEU A 192 5.68 33.96 1.84
C LEU A 192 5.06 32.87 0.97
N THR A 193 5.43 32.84 -0.31
CA THR A 193 5.26 31.63 -1.14
C THR A 193 6.26 30.56 -0.72
N ALA A 194 6.03 29.32 -1.14
CA ALA A 194 6.93 28.20 -0.86
C ALA A 194 8.36 28.45 -1.35
N GLU A 195 8.50 29.04 -2.55
CA GLU A 195 9.80 29.37 -3.15
C GLU A 195 10.51 30.49 -2.37
N GLN A 196 9.77 31.51 -1.94
CA GLN A 196 10.31 32.61 -1.13
C GLN A 196 10.76 32.10 0.25
N ALA A 197 9.97 31.24 0.88
CA ALA A 197 10.32 30.61 2.14
C ALA A 197 11.52 29.66 1.97
N ALA A 198 11.60 28.89 0.89
CA ALA A 198 12.75 28.04 0.58
C ALA A 198 14.03 28.87 0.37
N ALA A 199 13.96 29.98 -0.36
CA ALA A 199 15.10 30.89 -0.53
C ALA A 199 15.54 31.51 0.81
N THR A 200 14.58 31.93 1.62
CA THR A 200 14.84 32.50 2.96
C THR A 200 15.48 31.47 3.88
N TRP A 201 14.99 30.22 3.85
CA TRP A 201 15.55 29.12 4.63
C TRP A 201 16.99 28.79 4.23
N ARG A 202 17.30 28.73 2.92
CA ARG A 202 18.68 28.51 2.42
C ARG A 202 19.66 29.59 2.89
N ASN A 203 19.17 30.82 3.04
CA ASN A 203 19.98 31.98 3.43
C ASN A 203 20.11 32.15 4.96
N ARG A 204 19.41 31.35 5.78
CA ARG A 204 19.68 31.31 7.21
C ARG A 204 21.06 30.68 7.42
N ALA A 205 21.98 31.44 8.02
CA ALA A 205 23.24 30.88 8.47
C ALA A 205 22.97 29.74 9.46
N PRO A 206 23.72 28.63 9.42
CA PRO A 206 23.64 27.63 10.47
C PRO A 206 24.06 28.31 11.79
N GLY A 207 23.10 28.47 12.69
CA GLY A 207 23.33 28.92 14.06
C GLY A 207 23.83 27.79 14.95
#